data_AF-A0A7C2MF70-F1
#
_entry.id   AF-A0A7C2MF70-F1
#
_cell.length_a   1.000
_cell.length_b   1.000
_cell.length_c   1.000
_cell.angle_alpha   90.00
_cell.angle_beta   90.00
_cell.angle_gamma   90.00
#
_symmetry.space_group_name_H-M   'P 1'
#
loop_
_entity.id
_entity.type
_entity.pdbx_description
1 polymer ?
#
loop_
_entity_poly.entity_id
_entity_poly.type
_entity_poly.pdbx_seq_one_letter_code
_entity_poly.pdbx_strand_id
1 'polypeptide(L)'
;NQKYLNMELDYKYNDENDPNRFYYRSDHYNFAKNDIPIIFYFNGVHEDYHQPTDTPDKIEYDLLAKRAKLIFLTAWEVANRDQRPFVDKPTITDAAAD
;
A
#
# COMPACT_ATOMS: atom_id res chain seq x y z
N ASN A 1 8.30 6.68 8.81
CA ASN A 1 9.59 6.01 8.54
C ASN A 1 10.72 6.85 9.12
N GLN A 2 11.09 6.70 10.40
CA GLN A 2 12.16 7.53 11.01
C GLN A 2 13.58 7.01 10.75
N LYS A 3 13.72 5.72 10.41
CA LYS A 3 15.02 5.04 10.29
C LYS A 3 15.79 5.36 9.00
N TYR A 4 15.11 5.56 7.87
CA TYR A 4 15.78 5.64 6.56
C TYR A 4 15.42 6.88 5.75
N LEU A 5 14.14 7.24 5.64
CA LEU A 5 13.67 8.24 4.68
C LEU A 5 12.94 9.43 5.31
N ASN A 6 12.71 9.40 6.63
CA ASN A 6 11.91 10.38 7.38
C ASN A 6 10.57 10.73 6.70
N MET A 7 9.90 9.73 6.13
CA MET A 7 8.60 9.89 5.47
C MET A 7 7.46 9.69 6.46
N GLU A 8 6.46 10.56 6.39
CA GLU A 8 5.15 10.31 6.98
C GLU A 8 4.41 9.27 6.13
N LEU A 9 3.80 8.28 6.79
CA LEU A 9 2.94 7.29 6.15
C LEU A 9 1.52 7.60 6.59
N ASP A 10 0.70 8.04 5.65
CA ASP A 10 -0.71 8.29 5.88
C ASP A 10 -1.49 6.97 5.76
N TYR A 11 -2.25 6.63 6.80
CA TYR A 11 -3.05 5.42 6.89
C TYR A 11 -4.53 5.66 6.60
N LYS A 12 -4.91 6.83 6.06
CA LYS A 12 -6.29 7.20 5.71
C LYS A 12 -7.03 6.08 4.98
N TYR A 13 -6.41 5.45 3.98
CA TYR A 13 -7.04 4.40 3.17
C TYR A 13 -7.08 3.02 3.83
N ASN A 14 -6.56 2.89 5.05
CA ASN A 14 -6.73 1.70 5.87
C ASN A 14 -8.02 1.76 6.71
N ASP A 15 -8.72 2.90 6.76
CA ASP A 15 -9.99 3.01 7.46
C ASP A 15 -11.05 2.15 6.78
N GLU A 16 -11.60 1.17 7.51
CA GLU A 16 -12.66 0.29 7.05
C GLU A 16 -13.94 1.05 6.68
N ASN A 17 -14.11 2.25 7.24
CA ASN A 17 -15.23 3.15 6.98
C ASN A 17 -14.96 4.15 5.85
N ASP A 18 -13.79 4.12 5.19
CA ASP A 18 -13.56 4.98 4.02
C ASP A 18 -14.56 4.62 2.91
N PRO A 19 -15.38 5.58 2.44
CA PRO A 19 -16.47 5.29 1.52
C PRO A 19 -15.99 4.78 0.15
N ASN A 20 -14.73 5.03 -0.22
CA ASN A 20 -14.16 4.56 -1.47
C ASN A 20 -13.71 3.10 -1.41
N ARG A 21 -13.52 2.55 -0.20
CA ARG A 21 -13.11 1.17 0.05
C ARG A 21 -11.90 0.74 -0.79
N PHE A 22 -10.89 1.61 -0.95
CA PHE A 22 -9.73 1.37 -1.84
C PHE A 22 -8.95 0.10 -1.52
N TYR A 23 -8.95 -0.33 -0.26
CA TYR A 23 -8.39 -1.61 0.17
C TYR A 23 -8.89 -2.81 -0.68
N TYR A 24 -10.15 -2.78 -1.11
CA TYR A 24 -10.78 -3.89 -1.84
C TYR A 24 -10.61 -3.77 -3.37
N ARG A 25 -9.92 -2.72 -3.86
CA ARG A 25 -9.97 -2.30 -5.28
C ARG A 25 -8.68 -2.56 -6.07
N SER A 26 -7.76 -3.36 -5.54
CA SER A 26 -6.47 -3.67 -6.19
C SER A 26 -6.09 -5.15 -5.97
N ASP A 27 -5.10 -5.63 -6.72
CA ASP A 27 -4.75 -7.06 -6.82
C ASP A 27 -4.36 -7.70 -5.49
N HIS A 28 -3.77 -6.91 -4.58
CA HIS A 28 -3.38 -7.36 -3.24
C HIS A 28 -4.55 -7.96 -2.45
N TYR A 29 -5.79 -7.52 -2.71
CA TYR A 29 -6.98 -8.02 -2.03
C TYR A 29 -7.16 -9.54 -2.20
N ASN A 30 -6.78 -10.09 -3.35
CA ASN A 30 -6.89 -11.53 -3.59
C ASN A 30 -5.92 -12.36 -2.73
N PHE A 31 -4.86 -11.74 -2.21
CA PHE A 31 -3.96 -12.34 -1.22
C PHE A 31 -4.52 -12.14 0.19
N ALA A 32 -4.99 -10.93 0.49
CA ALA A 32 -5.56 -10.59 1.79
C ALA A 32 -6.73 -11.50 2.18
N LYS A 33 -7.64 -11.80 1.25
CA LYS A 33 -8.78 -12.69 1.52
C LYS A 33 -8.41 -14.15 1.82
N ASN A 34 -7.14 -14.51 1.65
CA ASN A 34 -6.57 -15.81 1.99
C ASN A 34 -5.58 -15.71 3.15
N ASP A 35 -5.67 -14.65 3.97
CA ASP A 35 -4.80 -14.38 5.12
C ASP A 35 -3.31 -14.32 4.80
N ILE A 36 -2.97 -13.96 3.56
CA ILE A 36 -1.60 -13.67 3.17
C ILE A 36 -1.33 -12.20 3.51
N PRO A 37 -0.30 -11.89 4.32
CA PRO A 37 0.04 -10.51 4.66
C PRO A 37 0.40 -9.70 3.42
N ILE A 38 -0.15 -8.48 3.34
CA ILE A 38 0.08 -7.56 2.23
C ILE A 38 0.51 -6.19 2.73
N ILE A 39 1.09 -5.41 1.81
CA ILE A 39 1.20 -3.95 1.93
C ILE A 39 0.70 -3.37 0.61
N PHE A 40 -0.28 -2.48 0.68
CA PHE A 40 -0.76 -1.73 -0.47
C PHE A 40 -0.23 -0.29 -0.43
N TYR A 41 0.80 0.00 -1.23
CA TYR A 41 1.33 1.35 -1.36
C TYR A 41 0.46 2.17 -2.32
N PHE A 42 -0.34 3.07 -1.77
CA PHE A 42 -1.29 3.88 -2.53
C PHE A 42 -1.28 5.33 -2.04
N ASN A 43 -1.32 6.29 -2.96
CA ASN A 43 -1.32 7.72 -2.66
C ASN A 43 -2.63 8.43 -3.04
N GLY A 44 -3.71 7.68 -3.30
CA GLY A 44 -5.00 8.23 -3.70
C GLY A 44 -5.19 8.31 -5.20
N VAL A 45 -6.35 8.86 -5.59
CA VAL A 45 -6.67 9.20 -6.99
C VAL A 45 -6.32 10.66 -7.26
N HIS A 46 -6.17 11.01 -8.53
CA HIS A 46 -5.90 12.37 -9.01
C HIS A 46 -6.87 12.74 -10.14
N GLU A 47 -6.88 14.02 -10.55
CA GLU A 47 -7.81 14.56 -11.55
C GLU A 47 -7.76 13.85 -12.90
N ASP A 48 -6.58 13.31 -13.25
CA ASP A 48 -6.35 12.60 -14.50
C ASP A 48 -6.59 11.08 -14.42
N TYR A 49 -6.96 10.55 -13.25
CA TYR A 49 -7.13 9.11 -13.07
C TYR A 49 -8.16 8.54 -14.06
N HIS A 50 -7.80 7.45 -14.75
CA HIS A 50 -8.56 6.84 -15.85
C HIS A 50 -8.83 7.78 -17.06
N GLN A 51 -8.01 8.82 -17.25
CA GLN A 51 -8.09 9.71 -18.41
C GLN A 51 -6.85 9.59 -19.31
N PRO A 52 -6.95 9.89 -20.61
CA PRO A 52 -5.79 9.95 -21.51
C PRO A 52 -4.74 11.00 -21.10
N THR A 53 -5.11 11.92 -20.20
CA THR A 53 -4.24 12.97 -19.66
C THR A 53 -3.40 12.52 -18.47
N ASP A 54 -3.49 11.25 -18.05
CA ASP A 54 -2.59 10.61 -17.09
C ASP A 54 -1.24 10.32 -17.77
N THR A 55 -0.40 11.34 -17.87
CA THR A 55 0.81 11.34 -18.69
C THR A 55 2.09 11.52 -17.86
N PRO A 56 3.24 10.99 -18.33
CA PRO A 56 4.47 10.96 -17.53
C PRO A 56 5.04 12.32 -17.12
N ASP A 57 4.69 13.40 -17.81
CA ASP A 57 5.10 14.77 -17.49
C ASP A 57 4.48 15.29 -16.19
N LYS A 58 3.41 14.65 -15.69
CA LYS A 58 2.74 14.99 -14.44
C LYS A 58 3.25 14.22 -13.22
N ILE A 59 4.18 13.29 -13.43
CA ILE A 59 4.75 12.49 -12.35
C ILE A 59 5.66 13.36 -11.48
N GLU A 60 5.42 13.35 -10.17
CA GLU A 60 6.33 13.92 -9.17
C GLU A 60 7.52 12.97 -8.94
N TYR A 61 8.51 12.99 -9.84
CA TYR A 61 9.61 12.01 -9.84
C TYR A 61 10.43 11.97 -8.55
N ASP A 62 10.61 13.09 -7.86
CA ASP A 62 11.31 13.13 -6.57
C ASP A 62 10.56 12.36 -5.48
N LEU A 63 9.23 12.45 -5.46
CA LEU A 63 8.40 11.68 -4.54
C LEU A 63 8.32 10.22 -4.96
N LEU A 64 8.22 9.94 -6.26
CA LEU A 64 8.28 8.58 -6.79
C LEU A 64 9.58 7.88 -6.37
N ALA A 65 10.73 8.54 -6.50
CA ALA A 65 12.02 7.99 -6.09
C ALA A 65 12.08 7.70 -4.57
N LYS A 66 11.50 8.57 -3.73
CA LYS A 66 11.39 8.32 -2.28
C LYS A 66 10.51 7.09 -1.99
N ARG A 67 9.35 6.98 -2.64
CA ARG A 67 8.43 5.84 -2.52
C ARG A 67 9.10 4.53 -2.98
N ALA A 68 9.79 4.55 -4.12
CA ALA A 68 10.51 3.39 -4.63
C ALA A 68 11.60 2.91 -3.67
N LYS A 69 12.38 3.83 -3.07
CA LYS A 69 13.37 3.49 -2.03
C LYS A 69 12.73 2.89 -0.79
N LEU A 70 11.57 3.40 -0.35
CA LEU A 70 10.83 2.84 0.79
C LEU A 70 10.41 1.40 0.50
N ILE A 71 9.82 1.15 -0.67
CA ILE A 71 9.37 -0.19 -1.09
C ILE A 71 10.56 -1.14 -1.16
N PHE A 72 11.66 -0.72 -1.80
CA PHE A 72 12.89 -1.50 -1.87
C PHE A 72 13.42 -1.87 -0.49
N LEU A 73 13.59 -0.89 0.41
CA LEU A 73 14.10 -1.13 1.76
C LEU A 73 13.18 -2.05 2.56
N THR A 74 11.87 -1.92 2.38
CA THR A 74 10.88 -2.80 3.04
C THR A 74 11.03 -4.23 2.55
N ALA A 75 11.09 -4.45 1.23
CA ALA A 75 11.29 -5.77 0.65
C ALA A 75 12.65 -6.36 1.05
N TRP A 76 13.71 -5.55 1.05
CA TRP A 76 15.05 -5.95 1.47
C TRP A 76 15.08 -6.42 2.91
N GLU A 77 14.49 -5.65 3.84
CA GLU A 77 14.40 -6.04 5.24
C GLU A 77 13.57 -7.32 5.40
N VAL A 78 12.41 -7.44 4.76
CA VAL A 78 11.58 -8.66 4.86
C VAL A 78 12.30 -9.90 4.33
N ALA A 79 12.99 -9.78 3.18
CA ALA A 79 13.67 -10.91 2.55
C ALA A 79 14.90 -11.42 3.32
N ASN A 80 15.53 -10.56 4.13
CA ASN A 80 16.77 -10.88 4.86
C ASN A 80 16.55 -11.16 6.36
N ARG A 81 15.30 -11.31 6.81
CA ARG A 81 15.01 -11.68 8.21
C ARG A 81 15.09 -13.19 8.41
N ASP A 82 15.62 -13.59 9.57
CA ASP A 82 15.62 -14.99 10.01
C ASP A 82 14.20 -15.55 10.24
N GLN A 83 13.27 -14.66 10.58
CA GLN A 83 11.88 -15.01 10.85
C GLN A 83 10.94 -14.21 9.94
N ARG A 84 9.96 -14.93 9.39
CA ARG A 84 8.84 -14.32 8.66
C ARG A 84 8.14 -13.26 9.52
N PRO A 85 7.55 -12.21 8.92
CA PRO A 85 6.74 -11.25 9.65
C PRO A 85 5.68 -11.95 10.51
N PHE A 86 5.49 -11.46 11.74
CA PHE A 86 4.43 -11.93 12.61
C PHE A 86 3.09 -11.40 12.11
N VAL A 87 2.07 -12.26 12.08
CA VAL A 87 0.70 -11.93 11.69
C VAL A 87 -0.15 -11.98 12.96
N ASP A 88 -0.52 -10.82 13.48
CA ASP A 88 -1.23 -10.67 14.75
C ASP A 88 -2.76 -10.68 14.59
N LYS A 89 -3.26 -10.52 13.36
CA LYS A 89 -4.69 -10.50 13.01
C LYS A 89 -4.93 -11.15 11.64
N PRO A 90 -6.10 -11.78 11.41
CA PRO A 90 -6.53 -12.13 10.07
C PRO A 90 -6.63 -10.87 9.20
N THR A 91 -6.37 -11.01 7.91
CA THR A 91 -6.23 -9.84 7.00
C THR A 91 -7.60 -9.30 6.56
N ILE A 92 -8.66 -10.07 6.80
CA ILE A 92 -10.07 -9.67 6.68
C ILE A 92 -10.80 -10.21 7.90
N THR A 93 -11.59 -9.37 8.59
CA THR A 93 -12.56 -9.85 9.58
C THR A 93 -13.83 -10.29 8.84
N ASP A 94 -14.45 -11.40 9.25
CA ASP A 94 -15.60 -12.05 8.58
C ASP A 94 -16.80 -11.12 8.26
N ALA A 95 -16.80 -9.87 8.77
CA ALA A 95 -17.81 -8.86 8.50
C ALA A 95 -17.73 -8.20 7.10
N ALA A 96 -16.64 -8.39 6.35
CA ALA A 96 -16.45 -7.77 5.04
C ALA A 96 -16.78 -8.68 3.84
N ALA A 97 -17.28 -9.91 4.09
CA ALA A 97 -17.48 -10.95 3.08
C ALA A 97 -18.91 -11.04 2.50
N ASP A 98 -19.83 -10.16 2.91
CA ASP A 98 -21.21 -10.10 2.41
C ASP A 98 -21.50 -8.86 1.55
#